data_AF-A0A2U3Z732-F1
#
_entry.id   AF-A0A2U3Z732-F1
#
_cell.length_a   1.000
_cell.length_b   1.000
_cell.length_c   1.000
_cell.angle_alpha   90.00
_cell.angle_beta   90.00
_cell.angle_gamma   90.00
#
_symmetry.space_group_name_H-M   'P 1'
#
loop_
_entity.id
_entity.type
_entity.pdbx_description
1 polymer ?
#
loop_
_entity_poly.entity_id
_entity_poly.type
_entity_poly.pdbx_seq_one_letter_code
_entity_poly.pdbx_strand_id
1 'polypeptide(L)'
;PGGAAAAAAAAAASAAAAAAASATPELGSSLKKKKRLSQSDEDVIRLIGQHLNGLGLNQTVDLLMQESGCRLEHPSATKFRNHVMEGDWEKAENDLNELKPLVHSPHAIVRMKFLLLQQKYLEYLEDGKVLEALQVLRCELTPLKYNTERIHVLSGYLMCSHAEDLRAKAEWEGKGTASRSKLLDKLQTYLPPSVMLPPRRLQTLLRQAVELQRDRCLYHNTKLDNNLDSVSLLIDHVCSR
;
A
#
# COMPACT_ATOMS: atom_id res chain seq x y z
N PRO A 1 -16.75 -45.53 76.74
CA PRO A 1 -17.57 -46.65 76.20
C PRO A 1 -17.45 -46.76 74.66
N GLY A 2 -17.03 -47.87 74.06
CA GLY A 2 -16.52 -49.12 74.66
C GLY A 2 -16.79 -50.36 73.77
N GLY A 3 -15.81 -50.76 72.95
CA GLY A 3 -15.80 -52.03 72.16
C GLY A 3 -16.69 -52.05 70.90
N ALA A 4 -16.57 -52.99 69.95
CA ALA A 4 -15.54 -53.99 69.54
C ALA A 4 -16.00 -54.59 68.17
N ALA A 5 -15.27 -55.29 67.29
CA ALA A 5 -13.90 -55.82 67.12
C ALA A 5 -13.54 -55.69 65.60
N ALA A 6 -12.32 -55.75 65.04
CA ALA A 6 -11.01 -56.39 65.29
C ALA A 6 -10.79 -57.78 64.62
N ALA A 7 -9.67 -57.92 63.88
CA ALA A 7 -9.15 -59.09 63.11
C ALA A 7 -9.97 -59.49 61.84
N ALA A 8 -9.39 -60.01 60.73
CA ALA A 8 -8.01 -60.15 60.21
C ALA A 8 -8.10 -60.21 58.65
N ALA A 9 -7.28 -59.56 57.82
CA ALA A 9 -5.82 -59.59 57.61
C ALA A 9 -5.29 -60.79 56.77
N ALA A 10 -5.03 -60.56 55.48
CA ALA A 10 -4.14 -61.33 54.60
C ALA A 10 -3.73 -60.44 53.39
N ALA A 11 -2.50 -60.58 52.84
CA ALA A 11 -2.00 -59.66 51.82
C ALA A 11 -0.86 -60.22 50.93
N ALA A 12 -0.68 -59.54 49.78
CA ALA A 12 0.54 -59.42 48.97
C ALA A 12 0.97 -60.57 48.01
N ALA A 13 1.82 -60.14 47.05
CA ALA A 13 2.59 -60.89 46.04
C ALA A 13 1.83 -61.58 44.87
N SER A 14 2.42 -61.78 43.68
CA SER A 14 3.46 -61.05 42.91
C SER A 14 3.67 -61.70 41.52
N ALA A 15 4.15 -60.90 40.54
CA ALA A 15 5.07 -61.27 39.44
C ALA A 15 4.57 -61.64 38.01
N ALA A 16 5.48 -61.36 37.06
CA ALA A 16 5.70 -61.99 35.74
C ALA A 16 4.75 -61.75 34.55
N ALA A 17 4.93 -60.58 33.91
CA ALA A 17 5.31 -60.40 32.50
C ALA A 17 4.83 -61.38 31.39
N ALA A 18 4.22 -60.79 30.35
CA ALA A 18 4.38 -61.17 28.94
C ALA A 18 4.28 -59.89 28.07
N ALA A 19 4.89 -59.87 26.88
CA ALA A 19 5.00 -58.67 26.04
C ALA A 19 4.33 -58.82 24.67
N ALA A 20 3.67 -57.75 24.22
CA ALA A 20 3.31 -57.53 22.81
C ALA A 20 3.22 -56.02 22.55
N ALA A 21 4.15 -55.47 21.77
CA ALA A 21 4.10 -54.09 21.31
C ALA A 21 3.50 -54.03 19.90
N SER A 22 2.58 -53.09 19.67
CA SER A 22 2.12 -52.69 18.34
C SER A 22 2.18 -51.17 18.24
N ALA A 23 3.00 -50.67 17.31
CA ALA A 23 3.22 -49.24 17.15
C ALA A 23 2.23 -48.64 16.14
N THR A 24 1.58 -47.54 16.52
CA THR A 24 0.94 -46.62 15.57
C THR A 24 1.97 -45.56 15.15
N PRO A 25 2.16 -45.29 13.85
CA PRO A 25 3.20 -44.37 13.39
C PRO A 25 2.82 -42.91 13.70
N GLU A 26 3.83 -42.09 14.02
CA GLU A 26 3.61 -40.67 14.32
C GLU A 26 3.08 -39.89 13.13
N LEU A 27 2.22 -38.90 13.41
CA LEU A 27 1.79 -37.89 12.44
C LEU A 27 2.96 -36.93 12.16
N GLY A 28 3.91 -37.38 11.34
CA GLY A 28 5.08 -36.62 10.93
C GLY A 28 4.70 -35.33 10.22
N SER A 29 4.58 -34.25 10.99
CA SER A 29 4.20 -32.92 10.52
C SER A 29 5.31 -32.35 9.64
N SER A 30 5.27 -32.72 8.36
CA SER A 30 6.10 -32.15 7.30
C SER A 30 5.71 -30.69 7.08
N LEU A 31 6.16 -29.83 7.99
CA LEU A 31 6.32 -28.41 7.80
C LEU A 31 7.23 -28.23 6.59
N LYS A 32 6.62 -28.19 5.41
CA LYS A 32 7.27 -27.87 4.14
C LYS A 32 8.04 -26.58 4.38
N LYS A 33 9.37 -26.67 4.50
CA LYS A 33 10.24 -25.51 4.72
C LYS A 33 9.99 -24.56 3.56
N LYS A 34 9.17 -23.50 3.77
CA LYS A 34 8.93 -22.48 2.73
C LYS A 34 10.30 -22.00 2.30
N LYS A 35 10.68 -22.32 1.05
CA LYS A 35 11.94 -21.89 0.45
C LYS A 35 11.92 -20.37 0.53
N ARG A 36 12.80 -19.78 1.34
CA ARG A 36 12.87 -18.31 1.43
C ARG A 36 13.14 -17.79 0.03
N LEU A 37 12.28 -16.87 -0.38
CA LEU A 37 12.43 -16.12 -1.61
C LEU A 37 13.69 -15.26 -1.52
N SER A 38 14.31 -14.96 -2.65
CA SER A 38 15.34 -13.92 -2.69
C SER A 38 14.68 -12.54 -2.66
N GLN A 39 15.43 -11.51 -2.28
CA GLN A 39 14.95 -10.12 -2.34
C GLN A 39 14.45 -9.76 -3.76
N SER A 40 15.10 -10.29 -4.80
CA SER A 40 14.68 -10.13 -6.19
C SER A 40 13.30 -10.75 -6.46
N ASP A 41 13.03 -11.94 -5.94
CA ASP A 41 11.74 -12.61 -6.12
C ASP A 41 10.64 -11.85 -5.36
N GLU A 42 10.92 -11.41 -4.13
CA GLU A 42 9.97 -10.61 -3.33
C GLU A 42 9.66 -9.26 -4.00
N ASP A 43 10.66 -8.55 -4.51
CA ASP A 43 10.45 -7.28 -5.21
C ASP A 43 9.68 -7.46 -6.53
N VAL A 44 9.95 -8.52 -7.30
CA VAL A 44 9.17 -8.87 -8.50
C VAL A 44 7.71 -9.21 -8.15
N ILE A 45 7.47 -9.99 -7.09
CA ILE A 45 6.11 -10.31 -6.61
C ILE A 45 5.37 -9.04 -6.17
N ARG A 46 6.05 -8.09 -5.50
CA ARG A 46 5.46 -6.80 -5.12
C ARG A 46 5.17 -5.92 -6.34
N LEU A 47 6.03 -5.91 -7.36
CA LEU A 47 5.78 -5.19 -8.63
C LEU A 47 4.58 -5.76 -9.39
N ILE A 48 4.46 -7.08 -9.48
CA ILE A 48 3.30 -7.77 -10.06
C ILE A 48 2.04 -7.48 -9.25
N GLY A 49 2.10 -7.59 -7.92
CA GLY A 49 0.98 -7.27 -7.03
C GLY A 49 0.49 -5.83 -7.16
N GLN A 50 1.40 -4.86 -7.32
CA GLN A 50 1.02 -3.46 -7.56
C GLN A 50 0.30 -3.30 -8.91
N HIS A 51 0.79 -3.96 -9.96
CA HIS A 51 0.18 -3.91 -11.28
C HIS A 51 -1.22 -4.53 -11.30
N LEU A 52 -1.39 -5.72 -10.71
CA LEU A 52 -2.69 -6.41 -10.58
C LEU A 52 -3.70 -5.60 -9.75
N ASN A 53 -3.25 -4.97 -8.64
CA ASN A 53 -4.08 -4.05 -7.84
C ASN A 53 -4.52 -2.84 -8.68
N GLY A 54 -3.61 -2.27 -9.48
CA GLY A 54 -3.92 -1.20 -10.44
C GLY A 54 -4.88 -1.59 -11.58
N LEU A 55 -5.11 -2.89 -11.81
CA LEU A 55 -6.14 -3.44 -12.71
C LEU A 55 -7.43 -3.83 -11.97
N GLY A 56 -7.52 -3.62 -10.65
CA GLY A 56 -8.66 -4.01 -9.81
C GLY A 56 -8.72 -5.50 -9.44
N LEU A 57 -7.67 -6.28 -9.73
CA LEU A 57 -7.62 -7.73 -9.52
C LEU A 57 -7.28 -8.10 -8.06
N ASN A 58 -7.98 -7.47 -7.11
CA ASN A 58 -7.65 -7.45 -5.68
C ASN A 58 -7.59 -8.85 -5.07
N GLN A 59 -8.57 -9.71 -5.39
CA GLN A 59 -8.60 -11.11 -4.91
C GLN A 59 -7.35 -11.91 -5.35
N THR A 60 -6.83 -11.65 -6.56
CA THR A 60 -5.61 -12.27 -7.08
C THR A 60 -4.38 -11.75 -6.33
N VAL A 61 -4.36 -10.47 -5.94
CA VAL A 61 -3.29 -9.87 -5.13
C VAL A 61 -3.27 -10.46 -3.72
N ASP A 62 -4.43 -10.59 -3.08
CA ASP A 62 -4.54 -11.15 -1.73
C ASP A 62 -4.04 -12.61 -1.69
N LEU A 63 -4.45 -13.44 -2.66
CA LEU A 63 -3.96 -14.81 -2.82
C LEU A 63 -2.46 -14.85 -3.11
N LEU A 64 -1.95 -14.03 -4.03
CA LEU A 64 -0.51 -13.94 -4.35
C LEU A 64 0.34 -13.61 -3.12
N MET A 65 -0.11 -12.68 -2.28
CA MET A 65 0.58 -12.31 -1.03
C MET A 65 0.49 -13.43 0.01
N GLN A 66 -0.64 -14.13 0.12
CA GLN A 66 -0.82 -15.28 1.03
C GLN A 66 0.08 -16.47 0.65
N GLU A 67 0.14 -16.83 -0.64
CA GLU A 67 0.93 -17.96 -1.13
C GLU A 67 2.43 -17.70 -1.00
N SER A 68 2.90 -16.56 -1.53
CA SER A 68 4.31 -16.15 -1.42
C SER A 68 4.74 -15.92 0.04
N GLY A 69 3.86 -15.34 0.86
CA GLY A 69 4.19 -14.78 2.17
C GLY A 69 4.76 -13.35 2.10
N CYS A 70 4.81 -12.74 0.92
CA CYS A 70 5.24 -11.36 0.73
C CYS A 70 4.20 -10.37 1.30
N ARG A 71 4.61 -9.10 1.43
CA ARG A 71 3.71 -7.98 1.70
C ARG A 71 3.89 -6.91 0.64
N LEU A 72 2.79 -6.47 0.03
CA LEU A 72 2.83 -5.41 -0.97
C LEU A 72 3.35 -4.09 -0.34
N GLU A 73 2.83 -3.75 0.83
CA GLU A 73 3.04 -2.49 1.55
C GLU A 73 3.19 -2.74 3.06
N HIS A 74 3.75 -1.76 3.78
CA HIS A 74 3.77 -1.74 5.24
C HIS A 74 2.36 -1.54 5.82
N PRO A 75 1.96 -2.18 6.94
CA PRO A 75 0.60 -2.08 7.47
C PRO A 75 0.09 -0.64 7.70
N SER A 76 0.91 0.27 8.23
CA SER A 76 0.51 1.69 8.38
C SER A 76 0.36 2.42 7.04
N ALA A 77 1.07 1.99 5.98
CA ALA A 77 0.86 2.53 4.63
C ALA A 77 -0.46 2.02 4.03
N THR A 78 -0.82 0.76 4.28
CA THR A 78 -2.14 0.20 3.92
C THR A 78 -3.28 0.94 4.62
N LYS A 79 -3.17 1.23 5.94
CA LYS A 79 -4.15 2.08 6.65
C LYS A 79 -4.29 3.45 6.00
N PHE A 80 -3.16 4.15 5.86
CA PHE A 80 -3.07 5.50 5.30
C PHE A 80 -3.72 5.57 3.92
N ARG A 81 -3.39 4.61 3.04
CA ARG A 81 -3.96 4.47 1.70
C ARG A 81 -5.47 4.32 1.74
N ASN A 82 -6.00 3.46 2.60
CA ASN A 82 -7.44 3.23 2.70
C ASN A 82 -8.16 4.50 3.17
N HIS A 83 -7.72 5.11 4.28
CA HIS A 83 -8.34 6.34 4.79
C HIS A 83 -8.25 7.53 3.81
N VAL A 84 -7.17 7.65 3.02
CA VAL A 84 -7.05 8.65 1.95
C VAL A 84 -8.04 8.39 0.80
N MET A 85 -8.32 7.13 0.45
CA MET A 85 -9.29 6.78 -0.58
C MET A 85 -10.75 6.91 -0.09
N GLU A 86 -11.01 6.56 1.17
CA GLU A 86 -12.29 6.72 1.86
C GLU A 86 -12.63 8.21 2.11
N GLY A 87 -11.61 9.06 2.32
CA GLY A 87 -11.75 10.48 2.60
C GLY A 87 -11.80 10.81 4.10
N ASP A 88 -11.37 9.88 4.95
CA ASP A 88 -11.28 10.05 6.39
C ASP A 88 -10.02 10.84 6.76
N TRP A 89 -10.02 12.13 6.40
CA TRP A 89 -8.85 13.01 6.47
C TRP A 89 -8.21 13.04 7.87
N GLU A 90 -9.02 13.08 8.95
CA GLU A 90 -8.53 13.00 10.33
C GLU A 90 -7.77 11.71 10.63
N LYS A 91 -8.22 10.56 10.10
CA LYS A 91 -7.52 9.28 10.27
C LYS A 91 -6.25 9.24 9.42
N ALA A 92 -6.30 9.72 8.18
CA ALA A 92 -5.15 9.81 7.29
C ALA A 92 -4.03 10.72 7.86
N GLU A 93 -4.39 11.82 8.54
CA GLU A 93 -3.41 12.66 9.24
C GLU A 93 -2.79 11.97 10.46
N ASN A 94 -3.54 11.13 11.18
CA ASN A 94 -3.01 10.32 12.27
C ASN A 94 -2.09 9.19 11.75
N ASP A 95 -2.46 8.48 10.69
CA ASP A 95 -1.60 7.50 10.03
C ASP A 95 -0.32 8.14 9.45
N LEU A 96 -0.38 9.39 8.96
CA LEU A 96 0.81 10.10 8.52
C LEU A 96 1.79 10.37 9.68
N ASN A 97 1.28 10.54 10.91
CA ASN A 97 2.11 10.60 12.11
C ASN A 97 2.69 9.22 12.48
N GLU A 98 1.95 8.11 12.30
CA GLU A 98 2.51 6.74 12.41
C GLU A 98 3.62 6.48 11.37
N LEU A 99 3.49 7.02 10.16
CA LEU A 99 4.47 6.86 9.07
C LEU A 99 5.73 7.72 9.25
N LYS A 100 5.68 8.77 10.07
CA LYS A 100 6.80 9.72 10.28
C LYS A 100 8.15 9.08 10.62
N PRO A 101 8.27 8.02 11.45
CA PRO A 101 9.55 7.36 11.73
C PRO A 101 10.10 6.56 10.54
N LEU A 102 9.26 6.21 9.57
CA LEU A 102 9.60 5.41 8.39
C LEU A 102 9.99 6.26 7.18
N VAL A 103 9.90 7.60 7.27
CA VAL A 103 10.16 8.53 6.17
C VAL A 103 11.45 9.32 6.44
N HIS A 104 12.45 9.12 5.59
CA HIS A 104 13.81 9.67 5.74
C HIS A 104 13.95 11.20 5.74
N SER A 105 12.86 11.96 5.58
CA SER A 105 12.90 13.43 5.53
C SER A 105 11.70 14.08 6.24
N PRO A 106 11.92 14.98 7.23
CA PRO A 106 10.81 15.71 7.85
C PRO A 106 10.09 16.64 6.87
N HIS A 107 10.79 17.15 5.85
CA HIS A 107 10.17 17.95 4.78
C HIS A 107 9.21 17.13 3.91
N ALA A 108 9.44 15.83 3.74
CA ALA A 108 8.53 14.95 3.03
C ALA A 108 7.20 14.81 3.80
N ILE A 109 7.23 14.64 5.11
CA ILE A 109 6.02 14.62 5.96
C ILE A 109 5.24 15.94 5.91
N VAL A 110 5.93 17.09 5.95
CA VAL A 110 5.25 18.41 5.79
C VAL A 110 4.60 18.54 4.41
N ARG A 111 5.26 18.08 3.34
CA ARG A 111 4.70 18.04 1.97
C ARG A 111 3.48 17.13 1.88
N MET A 112 3.55 15.93 2.46
CA MET A 112 2.43 14.99 2.51
C MET A 112 1.24 15.58 3.26
N LYS A 113 1.45 16.18 4.45
CA LYS A 113 0.37 16.84 5.21
C LYS A 113 -0.24 18.01 4.44
N PHE A 114 0.57 18.85 3.79
CA PHE A 114 0.05 19.92 2.92
C PHE A 114 -0.84 19.37 1.80
N LEU A 115 -0.44 18.27 1.14
CA LEU A 115 -1.22 17.66 0.06
C LEU A 115 -2.54 17.04 0.55
N LEU A 116 -2.55 16.37 1.71
CA LEU A 116 -3.78 15.88 2.35
C LEU A 116 -4.73 17.04 2.67
N LEU A 117 -4.22 18.06 3.36
CA LEU A 117 -5.02 19.23 3.74
C LEU A 117 -5.52 20.03 2.53
N GLN A 118 -4.77 20.06 1.42
CA GLN A 118 -5.26 20.68 0.19
C GLN A 118 -6.47 19.93 -0.39
N GLN A 119 -6.48 18.59 -0.37
CA GLN A 119 -7.64 17.82 -0.83
C GLN A 119 -8.81 17.94 0.16
N LYS A 120 -8.57 17.82 1.48
CA LYS A 120 -9.53 18.09 2.56
C LYS A 120 -10.24 19.43 2.36
N TYR A 121 -9.47 20.48 2.07
CA TYR A 121 -9.97 21.82 1.75
C TYR A 121 -10.86 21.87 0.49
N LEU A 122 -10.41 21.28 -0.63
CA LEU A 122 -11.17 21.28 -1.89
C LEU A 122 -12.48 20.49 -1.75
N GLU A 123 -12.45 19.34 -1.07
CA GLU A 123 -13.65 18.54 -0.81
C GLU A 123 -14.64 19.22 0.15
N TYR A 124 -14.18 20.08 1.08
CA TYR A 124 -15.07 20.92 1.88
C TYR A 124 -15.67 22.08 1.08
N LEU A 125 -14.91 22.76 0.21
CA LEU A 125 -15.48 23.79 -0.66
C LEU A 125 -16.56 23.23 -1.59
N GLU A 126 -16.33 22.04 -2.15
CA GLU A 126 -17.29 21.38 -3.05
C GLU A 126 -18.55 20.87 -2.31
N ASP A 127 -18.42 20.44 -1.05
CA ASP A 127 -19.55 20.15 -0.15
C ASP A 127 -20.33 21.41 0.28
N GLY A 128 -19.89 22.62 -0.09
CA GLY A 128 -20.45 23.90 0.40
C GLY A 128 -20.06 24.26 1.84
N LYS A 129 -19.13 23.50 2.45
CA LYS A 129 -18.66 23.63 3.84
C LYS A 129 -17.59 24.71 3.96
N VAL A 130 -17.99 25.95 3.68
CA VAL A 130 -17.08 27.10 3.56
C VAL A 130 -16.39 27.44 4.88
N LEU A 131 -17.05 27.22 6.03
CA LEU A 131 -16.45 27.49 7.35
C LEU A 131 -15.35 26.48 7.69
N GLU A 132 -15.60 25.19 7.44
CA GLU A 132 -14.66 24.10 7.63
C GLU A 132 -13.48 24.21 6.66
N ALA A 133 -13.73 24.55 5.40
CA ALA A 133 -12.67 24.89 4.44
C ALA A 133 -11.82 26.09 4.93
N LEU A 134 -12.45 27.16 5.42
CA LEU A 134 -11.73 28.32 5.95
C LEU A 134 -10.91 27.98 7.21
N GLN A 135 -11.40 27.07 8.05
CA GLN A 135 -10.66 26.52 9.19
C GLN A 135 -9.43 25.74 8.74
N VAL A 136 -9.57 24.79 7.80
CA VAL A 136 -8.42 24.04 7.24
C VAL A 136 -7.39 25.00 6.65
N LEU A 137 -7.83 26.03 5.90
CA LEU A 137 -6.93 27.01 5.29
C LEU A 137 -6.14 27.83 6.32
N ARG A 138 -6.80 28.33 7.38
CA ARG A 138 -6.21 29.24 8.37
C ARG A 138 -5.49 28.53 9.51
N CYS A 139 -6.04 27.43 10.00
CA CYS A 139 -5.59 26.74 11.22
C CYS A 139 -4.71 25.52 10.94
N GLU A 140 -4.76 24.95 9.73
CA GLU A 140 -4.05 23.70 9.41
C GLU A 140 -3.02 23.89 8.28
N LEU A 141 -3.40 24.50 7.15
CA LEU A 141 -2.51 24.78 6.01
C LEU A 141 -1.53 25.93 6.30
N THR A 142 -2.05 27.11 6.67
CA THR A 142 -1.21 28.30 6.87
C THR A 142 -0.09 28.10 7.92
N PRO A 143 -0.32 27.43 9.07
CA PRO A 143 0.73 27.21 10.07
C PRO A 143 1.86 26.27 9.64
N LEU A 144 1.69 25.48 8.56
CA LEU A 144 2.80 24.69 7.99
C LEU A 144 3.90 25.57 7.39
N LYS A 145 3.60 26.84 7.05
CA LYS A 145 4.51 27.78 6.38
C LYS A 145 5.15 27.22 5.11
N TYR A 146 4.46 26.27 4.46
CA TYR A 146 4.90 25.60 3.24
C TYR A 146 4.04 26.05 2.06
N ASN A 147 4.70 26.42 0.95
CA ASN A 147 4.07 26.86 -0.30
C ASN A 147 2.97 27.94 -0.10
N THR A 148 3.40 29.11 0.37
CA THR A 148 2.55 30.30 0.57
C THR A 148 1.84 30.74 -0.70
N GLU A 149 2.51 30.67 -1.86
CA GLU A 149 1.91 30.96 -3.17
C GLU A 149 0.68 30.09 -3.42
N ARG A 150 0.76 28.78 -3.18
CA ARG A 150 -0.39 27.89 -3.31
C ARG A 150 -1.47 28.19 -2.26
N ILE A 151 -1.13 28.61 -1.04
CA ILE A 151 -2.12 29.06 -0.04
C ILE A 151 -2.88 30.30 -0.53
N HIS A 152 -2.22 31.27 -1.18
CA HIS A 152 -2.88 32.41 -1.79
C HIS A 152 -3.81 32.00 -2.94
N VAL A 153 -3.39 31.07 -3.80
CA VAL A 153 -4.25 30.52 -4.88
C VAL A 153 -5.47 29.79 -4.30
N LEU A 154 -5.28 28.94 -3.28
CA LEU A 154 -6.37 28.25 -2.58
C LEU A 154 -7.35 29.24 -1.94
N SER A 155 -6.85 30.33 -1.34
CA SER A 155 -7.70 31.41 -0.79
C SER A 155 -8.62 32.01 -1.86
N GLY A 156 -8.13 32.14 -3.10
CA GLY A 156 -8.91 32.60 -4.25
C GLY A 156 -10.00 31.65 -4.74
N TYR A 157 -10.09 30.43 -4.20
CA TYR A 157 -11.17 29.48 -4.49
C TYR A 157 -12.41 29.67 -3.59
N LEU A 158 -12.31 30.37 -2.46
CA LEU A 158 -13.45 30.74 -1.60
C LEU A 158 -14.49 31.63 -2.30
N MET A 159 -14.12 32.22 -3.45
CA MET A 159 -14.98 33.08 -4.27
C MET A 159 -15.73 32.31 -5.38
N CYS A 160 -15.51 31.01 -5.53
CA CYS A 160 -16.27 30.16 -6.46
C CYS A 160 -17.65 29.87 -5.86
N SER A 161 -18.72 30.15 -6.60
CA SER A 161 -20.10 29.96 -6.11
C SER A 161 -20.62 28.54 -6.30
N HIS A 162 -20.09 27.79 -7.28
CA HIS A 162 -20.51 26.42 -7.57
C HIS A 162 -19.33 25.45 -7.63
N ALA A 163 -19.63 24.15 -7.46
CA ALA A 163 -18.67 23.06 -7.59
C ALA A 163 -17.94 23.06 -8.95
N GLU A 164 -18.63 23.40 -10.04
CA GLU A 164 -18.04 23.40 -11.39
C GLU A 164 -17.04 24.56 -11.58
N ASP A 165 -17.35 25.75 -11.05
CA ASP A 165 -16.42 26.89 -10.99
C ASP A 165 -15.12 26.50 -10.26
N LEU A 166 -15.25 25.76 -9.15
CA LEU A 166 -14.12 25.24 -8.38
C LEU A 166 -13.30 24.22 -9.17
N ARG A 167 -13.94 23.19 -9.76
CA ARG A 167 -13.28 22.15 -10.56
C ARG A 167 -12.48 22.75 -11.71
N ALA A 168 -13.10 23.64 -12.48
CA ALA A 168 -12.49 24.31 -13.61
C ALA A 168 -11.30 25.20 -13.18
N LYS A 169 -11.49 26.07 -12.19
CA LYS A 169 -10.46 27.00 -11.70
C LYS A 169 -9.31 26.32 -10.94
N ALA A 170 -9.51 25.09 -10.45
CA ALA A 170 -8.51 24.31 -9.74
C ALA A 170 -7.85 23.20 -10.57
N GLU A 171 -8.25 23.03 -11.84
CA GLU A 171 -7.87 21.91 -12.71
C GLU A 171 -8.02 20.54 -12.01
N TRP A 172 -9.16 20.38 -11.33
CA TRP A 172 -9.41 19.31 -10.36
C TRP A 172 -10.71 18.56 -10.69
N GLU A 173 -10.67 17.24 -10.67
CA GLU A 173 -11.78 16.34 -11.10
C GLU A 173 -12.98 16.30 -10.15
N GLY A 174 -12.97 17.08 -9.08
CA GLY A 174 -13.93 16.98 -7.98
C GLY A 174 -13.56 15.89 -6.97
N LYS A 175 -14.33 15.86 -5.89
CA LYS A 175 -14.31 14.89 -4.80
C LYS A 175 -14.65 13.49 -5.30
N GLY A 176 -13.75 12.54 -5.06
CA GLY A 176 -13.98 11.14 -5.41
C GLY A 176 -12.70 10.36 -5.65
N THR A 177 -12.84 9.15 -6.18
CA THR A 177 -11.74 8.20 -6.40
C THR A 177 -10.66 8.73 -7.34
N ALA A 178 -11.01 9.48 -8.39
CA ALA A 178 -10.03 10.00 -9.35
C ALA A 178 -9.03 10.98 -8.71
N SER A 179 -9.53 12.02 -8.04
CA SER A 179 -8.67 13.02 -7.39
C SER A 179 -7.91 12.45 -6.18
N ARG A 180 -8.53 11.55 -5.41
CA ARG A 180 -7.88 10.83 -4.29
C ARG A 180 -6.79 9.88 -4.77
N SER A 181 -6.98 9.17 -5.89
CA SER A 181 -5.91 8.38 -6.53
C SER A 181 -4.76 9.26 -7.02
N LYS A 182 -5.03 10.43 -7.63
CA LYS A 182 -3.99 11.38 -8.05
C LYS A 182 -3.27 12.06 -6.88
N LEU A 183 -3.94 12.21 -5.73
CA LEU A 183 -3.30 12.59 -4.48
C LEU A 183 -2.40 11.46 -3.98
N LEU A 184 -2.88 10.22 -3.95
CA LEU A 184 -2.15 9.05 -3.49
C LEU A 184 -0.87 8.79 -4.32
N ASP A 185 -0.96 8.90 -5.65
CA ASP A 185 0.20 8.85 -6.56
C ASP A 185 1.30 9.85 -6.13
N LYS A 186 0.92 11.08 -5.78
CA LYS A 186 1.85 12.11 -5.31
C LYS A 186 2.41 11.78 -3.93
N LEU A 187 1.57 11.30 -3.00
CA LEU A 187 1.97 10.88 -1.66
C LEU A 187 2.98 9.72 -1.68
N GLN A 188 2.79 8.74 -2.59
CA GLN A 188 3.72 7.62 -2.79
C GLN A 188 5.15 8.06 -3.15
N THR A 189 5.32 9.17 -3.89
CA THR A 189 6.67 9.67 -4.25
C THR A 189 7.51 10.13 -3.06
N TYR A 190 6.90 10.34 -1.89
CA TYR A 190 7.57 10.71 -0.64
C TYR A 190 7.87 9.52 0.28
N LEU A 191 7.34 8.33 -0.03
CA LEU A 191 7.48 7.12 0.76
C LEU A 191 8.63 6.22 0.23
N PRO A 192 9.43 5.59 1.12
CA PRO A 192 10.43 4.63 0.67
C PRO A 192 9.81 3.36 0.07
N PRO A 193 10.44 2.72 -0.95
CA PRO A 193 9.96 1.47 -1.55
C PRO A 193 9.75 0.28 -0.58
N SER A 194 10.40 0.31 0.59
CA SER A 194 10.19 -0.64 1.69
C SER A 194 8.89 -0.42 2.47
N VAL A 195 8.35 0.80 2.43
CA VAL A 195 7.09 1.20 3.06
C VAL A 195 5.94 1.06 2.06
N MET A 196 6.11 1.63 0.87
CA MET A 196 5.11 1.65 -0.21
C MET A 196 5.83 1.76 -1.55
N LEU A 197 5.42 1.00 -2.57
CA LEU A 197 6.05 1.11 -3.90
C LEU A 197 5.68 2.45 -4.57
N PRO A 198 6.59 3.10 -5.33
CA PRO A 198 6.27 4.24 -6.18
C PRO A 198 5.18 3.90 -7.21
N PRO A 199 4.35 4.85 -7.67
CA PRO A 199 3.19 4.56 -8.50
C PRO A 199 3.59 3.98 -9.85
N ARG A 200 2.90 2.90 -10.26
CA ARG A 200 3.06 2.24 -11.58
C ARG A 200 4.51 1.80 -11.87
N ARG A 201 5.24 1.31 -10.85
CA ARG A 201 6.69 1.04 -10.97
C ARG A 201 7.02 -0.05 -11.99
N LEU A 202 6.17 -1.07 -12.15
CA LEU A 202 6.34 -2.11 -13.16
C LEU A 202 6.27 -1.51 -14.58
N GLN A 203 5.26 -0.68 -14.86
CA GLN A 203 5.11 0.01 -16.14
C GLN A 203 6.28 0.97 -16.41
N THR A 204 6.85 1.60 -15.37
CA THR A 204 8.08 2.40 -15.49
C THR A 204 9.28 1.54 -15.90
N LEU A 205 9.49 0.38 -15.26
CA LEU A 205 10.58 -0.54 -15.60
C LEU A 205 10.45 -1.10 -17.03
N LEU A 206 9.23 -1.47 -17.44
CA LEU A 206 8.96 -1.95 -18.79
C LEU A 206 9.22 -0.88 -19.85
N ARG A 207 8.86 0.39 -19.59
CA ARG A 207 9.21 1.49 -20.50
C ARG A 207 10.72 1.70 -20.60
N GLN A 208 11.43 1.67 -19.47
CA GLN A 208 12.90 1.75 -19.43
C GLN A 208 13.58 0.60 -20.20
N ALA A 209 12.98 -0.59 -20.22
CA ALA A 209 13.46 -1.71 -21.03
C ALA A 209 13.23 -1.51 -22.54
N VAL A 210 12.04 -1.05 -22.95
CA VAL A 210 11.72 -0.75 -24.36
C VAL A 210 12.55 0.42 -24.90
N GLU A 211 12.80 1.45 -24.08
CA GLU A 211 13.73 2.55 -24.38
C GLU A 211 15.15 2.00 -24.65
N LEU A 212 15.68 1.16 -23.74
CA LEU A 212 17.01 0.55 -23.89
C LEU A 212 17.12 -0.42 -25.09
N GLN A 213 16.05 -1.12 -25.46
CA GLN A 213 16.02 -1.96 -26.67
C GLN A 213 16.04 -1.09 -27.94
N ARG A 214 15.28 0.01 -27.98
CA ARG A 214 15.26 0.96 -29.11
C ARG A 214 16.58 1.70 -29.29
N ASP A 215 17.24 2.12 -28.21
CA ASP A 215 18.59 2.70 -28.23
C ASP A 215 19.66 1.73 -28.77
N ARG A 216 19.38 0.42 -28.76
CA ARG A 216 20.25 -0.63 -29.33
C ARG A 216 19.85 -1.06 -30.74
N CYS A 217 18.77 -0.52 -31.30
CA CYS A 217 18.21 -0.96 -32.57
C CYS A 217 18.78 -0.17 -33.75
N LEU A 218 19.55 -0.84 -34.62
CA LEU A 218 20.31 -0.22 -35.72
C LEU A 218 19.47 0.53 -36.78
N TYR A 219 18.16 0.28 -36.85
CA TYR A 219 17.26 0.84 -37.87
C TYR A 219 16.16 1.74 -37.26
N HIS A 220 16.16 1.96 -35.94
CA HIS A 220 15.10 2.68 -35.24
C HIS A 220 15.26 4.21 -35.36
N ASN A 221 14.53 4.81 -36.30
CA ASN A 221 14.68 6.23 -36.66
C ASN A 221 13.61 7.18 -36.06
N THR A 222 12.57 6.67 -35.37
CA THR A 222 11.44 7.50 -34.90
C THR A 222 11.47 7.76 -33.39
N LYS A 223 11.69 9.02 -33.00
CA LYS A 223 11.74 9.43 -31.57
C LYS A 223 10.37 9.61 -30.89
N LEU A 224 9.28 9.37 -31.61
CA LEU A 224 7.91 9.69 -31.16
C LEU A 224 7.23 8.52 -30.42
N ASP A 225 7.56 7.28 -30.76
CA ASP A 225 6.82 6.08 -30.37
C ASP A 225 7.21 5.56 -28.98
N ASN A 226 7.13 6.43 -27.97
CA ASN A 226 7.52 6.13 -26.58
C ASN A 226 6.38 5.52 -25.74
N ASN A 227 5.27 5.12 -26.38
CA ASN A 227 4.20 4.42 -25.68
C ASN A 227 4.53 2.93 -25.51
N LEU A 228 4.00 2.31 -24.45
CA LEU A 228 4.20 0.89 -24.19
C LEU A 228 3.33 0.04 -25.12
N ASP A 229 2.18 0.57 -25.54
CA ASP A 229 1.20 -0.12 -26.39
C ASP A 229 1.63 -0.25 -27.86
N SER A 230 2.68 0.46 -28.29
CA SER A 230 3.21 0.42 -29.67
C SER A 230 4.33 -0.61 -29.88
N VAL A 231 4.71 -1.37 -28.84
CA VAL A 231 5.80 -2.37 -28.89
C VAL A 231 5.38 -3.63 -28.14
N SER A 232 5.70 -4.81 -28.67
CA SER A 232 5.46 -6.06 -27.95
C SER A 232 6.41 -6.16 -26.74
N LEU A 233 5.86 -6.53 -25.58
CA LEU A 233 6.65 -6.84 -24.37
C LEU A 233 7.03 -8.33 -24.28
N LEU A 234 6.59 -9.16 -25.23
CA LEU A 234 6.81 -10.62 -25.23
C LEU A 234 8.05 -11.04 -26.05
N ILE A 235 8.62 -10.12 -26.82
CA ILE A 235 9.84 -10.27 -27.62
C ILE A 235 10.62 -8.95 -27.57
N ASP A 236 11.95 -9.00 -27.69
CA ASP A 236 12.76 -7.77 -27.78
C ASP A 236 12.42 -6.96 -29.04
N HIS A 237 12.40 -5.63 -28.91
CA HIS A 237 12.13 -4.74 -30.03
C HIS A 237 13.20 -4.83 -31.14
N VAL A 238 12.76 -5.10 -32.37
CA VAL A 238 13.58 -5.09 -33.58
C VAL A 238 12.81 -4.42 -34.72
N CYS A 239 13.31 -3.29 -35.24
CA CYS A 239 12.87 -2.75 -36.51
C CYS A 239 13.27 -3.68 -37.67
N SER A 240 12.38 -3.84 -38.64
CA SER A 240 12.76 -4.34 -39.96
C SER A 240 13.74 -3.37 -40.65
N ARG A 241 14.44 -3.89 -41.67
CA ARG A 241 15.10 -3.04 -42.67
C ARG A 241 14.09 -2.34 -43.57
#